data_AF-A0A2D4ZGN8-F1
#
_entry.id   AF-A0A2D4ZGN8-F1
#
_cell.length_a   1.000
_cell.length_b   1.000
_cell.length_c   1.000
_cell.angle_alpha   90.00
_cell.angle_beta   90.00
_cell.angle_gamma   90.00
#
_symmetry.space_group_name_H-M   'P 1'
#
loop_
_entity.id
_entity.type
_entity.pdbx_description
1 polymer ?
#
loop_
_entity_poly.entity_id
_entity_poly.type
_entity_poly.pdbx_seq_one_letter_code
_entity_poly.pdbx_strand_id
1 'polypeptide(L)'
;MLLLPVLLFITLLNFLELRFLHCYKAGICYSRGLGKRYINAEDIVTVEFNPMAFITVFKITLANGKTHQFMNWQIDEQQQIDIAKLYKSKAGCAIKPNLQCKA
;
A
#
# COMPACT_ATOMS: atom_id res chain seq x y z
N MET A 1 18.75 -27.78 7.84
CA MET A 1 17.33 -27.98 8.17
C MET A 1 16.67 -26.66 8.57
N LEU A 2 16.54 -25.71 7.63
CA LEU A 2 15.87 -24.41 7.89
C LEU A 2 14.73 -24.12 6.89
N LEU A 3 14.55 -24.98 5.89
CA LEU A 3 13.50 -24.83 4.87
C LEU A 3 12.09 -24.89 5.47
N LEU A 4 11.85 -25.84 6.38
CA LEU A 4 10.53 -26.02 7.01
C LEU A 4 10.08 -24.80 7.84
N PRO A 5 10.88 -24.24 8.77
CA PRO A 5 10.45 -23.05 9.51
C PRO A 5 10.27 -21.82 8.62
N VAL A 6 11.07 -21.67 7.56
CA VAL A 6 10.89 -20.58 6.58
C VAL A 6 9.59 -20.75 5.79
N LEU A 7 9.28 -21.97 5.35
CA LEU A 7 8.03 -22.26 4.65
C LEU A 7 6.82 -22.02 5.55
N LEU A 8 6.88 -22.46 6.81
CA LEU A 8 5.83 -22.24 7.81
C LEU A 8 5.61 -20.76 8.07
N PHE A 9 6.69 -19.98 8.18
CA PHE A 9 6.62 -18.53 8.33
C PHE A 9 5.98 -17.86 7.12
N ILE A 10 6.36 -18.25 5.89
CA ILE A 10 5.75 -17.73 4.66
C ILE A 10 4.27 -18.12 4.56
N THR A 11 3.90 -19.35 4.94
CA THR A 11 2.49 -19.77 4.97
C THR A 11 1.71 -19.02 6.03
N LEU A 12 2.30 -18.74 7.19
CA LEU A 12 1.67 -17.95 8.25
C LEU A 12 1.44 -16.50 7.78
N LEU A 13 2.42 -15.89 7.12
CA LEU A 13 2.28 -14.55 6.54
C LEU A 13 1.20 -14.50 5.45
N ASN A 14 1.09 -15.56 4.63
CA ASN A 14 0.00 -15.70 3.66
C ASN A 14 -1.37 -15.87 4.33
N PHE A 15 -1.45 -16.70 5.37
CA PHE A 15 -2.70 -17.02 6.08
C PHE A 15 -3.19 -15.84 6.93
N LEU A 16 -2.29 -14.99 7.42
CA LEU A 16 -2.60 -13.73 8.09
C LEU A 16 -3.18 -12.65 7.15
N GLU A 17 -3.49 -13.03 5.90
CA GLU A 17 -4.01 -12.18 4.85
C GLU A 17 -3.19 -10.89 4.65
N LEU A 18 -1.90 -10.83 5.01
CA LEU A 18 -1.08 -9.60 4.89
C LEU A 18 -1.00 -9.04 3.45
N ARG A 19 -1.53 -9.78 2.47
CA ARG A 19 -1.60 -9.45 1.04
C ARG A 19 -2.95 -8.89 0.58
N PHE A 20 -4.01 -8.94 1.38
CA PHE A 20 -5.30 -8.38 0.95
C PHE A 20 -5.26 -6.86 1.11
N LEU A 21 -4.78 -6.19 0.07
CA LEU A 21 -4.79 -4.74 -0.06
C LEU A 21 -5.28 -4.41 -1.46
N HIS A 22 -6.50 -3.89 -1.56
CA HIS A 22 -7.09 -3.48 -2.82
C HIS A 22 -7.44 -1.99 -2.77
N CYS A 23 -6.88 -1.24 -3.70
CA CYS A 23 -7.18 0.17 -3.90
C CYS A 23 -8.28 0.31 -4.95
N TYR A 24 -9.41 0.90 -4.55
CA TYR A 24 -10.55 1.20 -5.41
C TYR A 24 -10.79 2.70 -5.43
N LYS A 25 -11.52 3.18 -6.44
CA LYS A 25 -11.89 4.60 -6.56
C LYS A 25 -12.66 5.12 -5.33
N ALA A 26 -13.47 4.27 -4.70
CA ALA A 26 -14.24 4.63 -3.51
C ALA A 26 -13.42 4.61 -2.21
N GLY A 27 -12.28 3.91 -2.20
CA GLY A 27 -11.50 3.71 -0.98
C GLY A 27 -10.61 2.48 -1.05
N ILE A 28 -10.07 2.08 0.10
CA ILE A 28 -9.11 0.98 0.22
C ILE A 28 -9.70 -0.09 1.11
N CYS A 29 -9.80 -1.30 0.58
CA CYS A 29 -10.14 -2.47 1.35
C CYS A 29 -8.87 -3.22 1.72
N TYR A 30 -8.69 -3.48 3.00
CA TYR A 30 -7.50 -4.19 3.48
C TYR A 30 -7.84 -5.16 4.61
N SER A 31 -7.10 -6.25 4.72
CA SER A 31 -7.18 -7.18 5.85
C SER A 31 -6.17 -6.79 6.93
N ARG A 32 -6.54 -7.02 8.19
CA ARG A 32 -5.59 -6.93 9.32
C ARG A 32 -6.00 -7.92 10.40
N GLY A 33 -5.25 -9.01 10.53
CA GLY A 33 -5.60 -10.12 11.41
C GLY A 33 -6.82 -10.88 10.85
N LEU A 34 -7.82 -11.15 11.68
CA LEU A 34 -8.99 -11.97 11.33
C LEU A 34 -10.15 -11.18 10.67
N GLY A 35 -9.88 -10.08 9.96
CA GLY A 35 -10.95 -9.29 9.38
C GLY A 35 -10.54 -8.29 8.32
N LYS A 36 -11.51 -7.97 7.46
CA LYS A 36 -11.43 -6.93 6.44
C LYS A 36 -11.83 -5.58 7.03
N ARG A 37 -11.12 -4.55 6.62
CA ARG A 37 -11.30 -3.15 6.99
C ARG A 37 -11.38 -2.31 5.73
N TYR A 38 -11.95 -1.14 5.88
CA TYR A 38 -12.17 -0.21 4.79
C TYR A 38 -11.76 1.20 5.19
N ILE A 39 -11.09 1.90 4.29
CA ILE A 39 -10.74 3.32 4.39
C ILE A 39 -11.45 4.02 3.24
N ASN A 40 -12.23 5.05 3.55
CA ASN A 40 -12.92 5.82 2.53
C ASN A 40 -11.92 6.72 1.78
N ALA A 41 -12.05 6.84 0.46
CA ALA A 41 -11.17 7.68 -0.36
C ALA A 41 -11.27 9.16 0.01
N GLU A 42 -12.41 9.62 0.54
CA GLU A 42 -12.57 11.02 0.98
C GLU A 42 -11.73 11.37 2.21
N ASP A 43 -11.41 10.37 3.03
CA ASP A 43 -10.55 10.56 4.20
C ASP A 43 -9.07 10.58 3.82
N ILE A 44 -8.68 10.16 2.61
CA ILE A 44 -7.29 10.02 2.19
C ILE A 44 -6.74 11.38 1.71
N VAL A 45 -5.74 11.90 2.43
CA VAL A 45 -5.11 13.19 2.14
C VAL A 45 -3.77 13.03 1.44
N THR A 46 -2.99 12.01 1.78
CA THR A 46 -1.74 11.70 1.08
C THR A 46 -1.53 10.20 0.93
N VAL A 47 -0.89 9.84 -0.18
CA VAL A 47 -0.37 8.50 -0.45
C VAL A 47 1.12 8.61 -0.76
N GLU A 48 1.91 7.74 -0.14
CA GLU A 48 3.37 7.71 -0.25
C GLU A 48 3.83 6.26 -0.49
N PHE A 49 4.85 6.10 -1.32
CA PHE A 49 5.50 4.81 -1.57
C PHE A 49 6.97 4.93 -1.23
N ASN A 50 7.41 4.18 -0.23
CA ASN A 50 8.81 4.16 0.19
C ASN A 50 9.41 2.78 -0.12
N PRO A 51 10.29 2.67 -1.13
CA PRO A 51 11.00 1.43 -1.39
C PRO A 51 11.98 1.14 -0.23
N MET A 52 11.93 -0.07 0.32
CA MET A 52 12.79 -0.56 1.38
C MET A 52 13.32 -1.94 1.01
N ALA A 53 14.56 -1.98 0.50
CA ALA A 53 15.19 -3.18 -0.05
C ALA A 53 14.31 -3.86 -1.11
N PHE A 54 13.75 -5.04 -0.81
CA PHE A 54 12.91 -5.84 -1.71
C PHE A 54 11.40 -5.68 -1.44
N ILE A 55 10.99 -4.69 -0.63
CA ILE A 55 9.59 -4.43 -0.29
C ILE A 55 9.27 -2.95 -0.52
N THR A 56 8.05 -2.65 -0.96
CA THR A 56 7.54 -1.27 -1.01
C THR A 56 6.63 -1.04 0.20
N VAL A 57 6.94 -0.01 0.99
CA VAL A 57 6.05 0.45 2.05
C VAL A 57 5.08 1.45 1.47
N PHE A 58 3.81 1.05 1.36
CA PHE A 58 2.71 1.92 0.98
C PHE A 58 2.12 2.58 2.23
N LYS A 59 2.21 3.90 2.31
CA LYS A 59 1.76 4.70 3.44
C LYS A 59 0.63 5.63 3.02
N ILE A 60 -0.33 5.79 3.92
CA ILE A 60 -1.52 6.60 3.74
C ILE A 60 -1.68 7.51 4.94
N THR A 61 -1.95 8.79 4.69
CA THR A 61 -2.31 9.74 5.74
C THR A 61 -3.76 10.17 5.55
N LEU A 62 -4.53 10.08 6.64
CA LEU A 62 -5.93 10.45 6.66
C LEU A 62 -6.14 11.90 7.12
N ALA A 63 -7.30 12.48 6.83
CA ALA A 63 -7.69 13.84 7.22
C ALA A 63 -7.68 14.06 8.74
N ASN A 64 -7.91 13.00 9.52
CA ASN A 64 -7.83 13.02 10.98
C ASN A 64 -6.38 12.90 11.53
N GLY A 65 -5.37 12.94 10.67
CA GLY A 65 -3.95 12.82 11.02
C GLY A 65 -3.48 11.38 11.29
N LYS A 66 -4.37 10.38 11.27
CA LYS A 66 -3.95 8.98 11.40
C LYS A 66 -3.20 8.52 10.16
N THR A 67 -2.20 7.68 10.37
CA THR A 67 -1.43 7.07 9.30
C THR A 67 -1.59 5.56 9.29
N HIS A 68 -1.69 5.00 8.08
CA HIS A 68 -1.73 3.57 7.84
C HIS A 68 -0.54 3.18 6.96
N GLN A 69 0.11 2.07 7.29
CA GLN A 69 1.25 1.55 6.54
C GLN A 69 0.98 0.10 6.15
N PHE A 70 1.28 -0.21 4.90
CA PHE A 70 1.13 -1.51 4.29
C PHE A 70 2.47 -1.91 3.69
N MET A 71 3.07 -2.95 4.26
CA MET A 71 4.29 -3.55 3.69
C MET A 71 3.83 -4.52 2.61
N ASN A 72 3.85 -4.08 1.35
CA ASN A 72 3.42 -4.91 0.23
C ASN A 72 4.57 -5.13 -0.74
N TRP A 73 4.87 -6.40 -0.98
CA TRP A 73 5.92 -6.87 -1.86
C TRP A 73 5.49 -7.00 -3.32
N GLN A 74 4.22 -6.73 -3.64
CA GLN A 74 3.66 -6.89 -4.98
C GLN A 74 3.28 -5.57 -5.67
N ILE A 75 3.53 -4.41 -5.04
CA ILE A 75 3.26 -3.12 -5.66
C ILE A 75 4.45 -2.72 -6.54
N ASP A 76 4.31 -3.00 -7.83
CA ASP A 76 5.24 -2.55 -8.88
C ASP A 76 5.09 -1.05 -9.19
N GLU A 77 6.01 -0.49 -9.97
CA GLU A 77 6.01 0.94 -10.31
C GLU A 77 4.73 1.39 -11.04
N GLN A 78 4.17 0.55 -11.91
CA GLN A 78 2.96 0.89 -12.65
C GLN A 78 1.75 0.97 -11.70
N GLN A 79 1.63 0.04 -10.76
CA GLN A 79 0.62 0.08 -9.72
C GLN A 79 0.78 1.30 -8.82
N GLN A 80 2.00 1.71 -8.48
CA GLN A 80 2.22 2.95 -7.72
C GLN A 80 1.68 4.16 -8.47
N ILE A 81 1.95 4.25 -9.78
CA ILE A 81 1.44 5.33 -10.64
C ILE A 81 -0.08 5.32 -10.67
N ASP A 82 -0.70 4.14 -10.81
CA ASP A 82 -2.15 4.02 -10.92
C ASP A 82 -2.85 4.33 -9.60
N ILE A 83 -2.32 3.85 -8.46
CA ILE A 83 -2.80 4.20 -7.13
C ILE A 83 -2.61 5.70 -6.86
N ALA A 84 -1.44 6.23 -7.22
CA ALA A 84 -1.18 7.66 -7.08
C ALA A 84 -2.20 8.45 -7.89
N LYS A 85 -2.47 8.11 -9.16
CA LYS A 85 -3.52 8.75 -9.99
C LYS A 85 -4.90 8.64 -9.37
N LEU A 86 -5.24 7.49 -8.81
CA LEU A 86 -6.53 7.21 -8.18
C LEU A 86 -6.83 8.21 -7.04
N TYR A 87 -5.81 8.57 -6.27
CA TYR A 87 -5.92 9.47 -5.12
C TYR A 87 -5.36 10.88 -5.37
N LYS A 88 -4.65 11.11 -6.50
CA LYS A 88 -4.02 12.40 -6.90
C LYS A 88 -5.01 13.52 -7.07
N SER A 89 -6.25 13.21 -7.44
CA SER A 89 -7.29 14.22 -7.63
C SER A 89 -7.79 14.83 -6.31
N LYS A 90 -7.34 14.31 -5.16
CA LYS A 90 -7.74 14.79 -3.82
C LYS A 90 -6.57 14.97 -2.85
N ALA A 91 -5.44 14.29 -3.10
CA ALA A 91 -4.24 14.35 -2.30
C ALA A 91 -3.15 15.17 -3.01
N GLY A 92 -2.70 16.27 -2.39
CA GLY A 92 -1.52 17.01 -2.83
C GLY A 92 -0.26 16.14 -2.75
N CYS A 93 0.04 15.38 -3.80
CA CYS A 93 1.24 14.55 -3.86
C CYS A 93 2.49 15.43 -3.99
N ALA A 94 3.30 15.50 -2.94
CA ALA A 94 4.71 15.83 -3.03
C ALA A 94 5.45 14.63 -3.65
N ILE A 95 5.39 14.53 -4.97
CA ILE A 95 6.28 13.63 -5.72
C ILE A 95 7.69 14.21 -5.59
N LYS A 96 8.61 13.52 -4.91
CA LYS A 96 10.03 13.84 -5.08
C LYS A 96 10.37 13.60 -6.56
N PRO A 97 10.77 14.63 -7.32
CA PRO A 97 10.85 14.53 -8.77
C PRO A 97 12.17 13.84 -9.12
N ASN A 98 12.13 12.57 -9.49
CA ASN A 98 13.20 11.96 -10.27
C ASN A 98 12.69 11.00 -11.36
N LEU A 99 11.44 11.16 -11.80
CA LEU A 99 10.99 10.59 -13.06
C LEU A 99 10.40 11.69 -13.93
N GLN A 100 11.25 12.23 -14.82
CA GLN A 100 10.85 13.05 -15.95
C GLN A 100 10.05 12.15 -16.91
N CYS A 101 8.74 12.34 -16.98
CA CYS A 101 7.93 11.81 -18.09
C CYS A 101 8.09 12.78 -19.27
N LYS A 102 8.71 12.31 -20.37
CA LYS A 102 8.68 13.02 -21.65
C LYS A 102 7.26 12.97 -22.23
N ALA A 103 6.82 14.12 -22.73
CA ALA A 103 5.56 14.32 -23.44
C ALA A 103 5.50 13.57 -24.77
#